data_AF-A0A010RW12-F1
#
_entry.id   AF-A0A010RW12-F1
#
_cell.length_a   1.000
_cell.length_b   1.000
_cell.length_c   1.000
_cell.angle_alpha   90.00
_cell.angle_beta   90.00
_cell.angle_gamma   90.00
#
_symmetry.space_group_name_H-M   'P 1'
#
loop_
_entity.id
_entity.type
_entity.pdbx_description
1 polymer ?
#
loop_
_entity_poly.entity_id
_entity_poly.type
_entity_poly.pdbx_seq_one_letter_code
_entity_poly.pdbx_strand_id
1 'polypeptide(L)'
;MRSADVTALSHRDENVSRMLSIMGGLYACQNPQVLRLVLCAEDGAFQKWLQRISSYIAQHLRAKSYAGLTTFERSLIRFFNFLNTLSAIALNEEPSERRMDFELSSSRPIAPGTISDEDRIDDMLSSLDQWARLQSRMVEWALKSENSTMTFRSEDDNYREAIELRVQGLDIICEASAFQARVIDDLLQLSEEPDSQVSVCITPYYHWTLTGLSHRLYHKAWKTLMCELPVMPAVSLHQQALVTLSYVETLASQSGFDVALYLPFADFIGREMQTPTEQTRVLAFLEIVRSRGFGLANEYRKGLLETWGAATPVEMSQKLLICDASRGGPVTLGRG
;
A
#
# COMPACT_ATOMS: atom_id res chain seq x y z
N MET A 1 41.87 -2.07 9.53
CA MET A 1 41.92 -3.51 9.87
C MET A 1 40.48 -4.01 9.90
N ARG A 2 40.05 -4.79 8.89
CA ARG A 2 38.70 -5.37 8.83
C ARG A 2 38.74 -6.67 9.65
N SER A 3 37.87 -6.78 10.66
CA SER A 3 37.81 -7.97 11.54
C SER A 3 37.37 -9.19 10.73
N ALA A 4 38.14 -10.28 10.85
CA ALA A 4 37.88 -11.57 10.21
C ALA A 4 36.60 -12.25 10.74
N ASP A 5 36.04 -11.76 11.85
CA ASP A 5 34.90 -12.37 12.53
C ASP A 5 33.55 -12.11 11.83
N VAL A 6 33.43 -11.03 11.04
CA VAL A 6 32.19 -10.73 10.29
C VAL A 6 31.99 -11.70 9.11
N THR A 7 33.09 -12.21 8.55
CA THR A 7 33.08 -13.22 7.47
C THR A 7 32.65 -14.61 7.93
N ALA A 8 32.78 -14.92 9.23
CA ALA A 8 32.50 -16.26 9.76
C ALA A 8 31.02 -16.50 10.10
N LEU A 9 30.22 -15.44 10.32
CA LEU A 9 28.79 -15.54 10.63
C LEU A 9 27.90 -15.79 9.39
N SER A 10 28.38 -15.43 8.20
CA SER A 10 27.64 -15.55 6.93
C SER A 10 27.52 -17.01 6.43
N HIS A 11 28.48 -17.87 6.73
CA HIS A 11 28.57 -19.20 6.09
C HIS A 11 27.82 -20.33 6.82
N ARG A 12 27.29 -20.10 8.02
CA ARG A 12 26.63 -21.16 8.82
C ARG A 12 25.14 -20.98 8.99
N ASP A 13 24.60 -19.82 8.62
CA ASP A 13 23.17 -19.53 8.73
C ASP A 13 22.65 -19.04 7.37
N GLU A 14 21.85 -19.89 6.73
CA GLU A 14 21.28 -19.65 5.42
C GLU A 14 20.36 -18.41 5.42
N ASN A 15 19.74 -18.08 6.56
CA ASN A 15 18.92 -16.88 6.73
C ASN A 15 19.79 -15.62 6.81
N VAL A 16 20.96 -15.69 7.46
CA VAL A 16 21.94 -14.60 7.49
C VAL A 16 22.55 -14.38 6.11
N SER A 17 22.87 -15.44 5.37
CA SER A 17 23.36 -15.32 3.99
C SER A 17 22.29 -14.78 3.04
N ARG A 18 21.02 -15.18 3.19
CA ARG A 18 19.88 -14.68 2.38
C ARG A 18 19.59 -13.22 2.69
N MET A 19 19.59 -12.84 3.97
CA MET A 19 19.43 -11.46 4.40
C MET A 19 20.63 -10.59 3.99
N LEU A 20 21.87 -11.09 4.06
CA LEU A 20 23.06 -10.41 3.53
C LEU A 20 23.08 -10.32 2.00
N SER A 21 22.38 -11.21 1.28
CA SER A 21 22.24 -11.16 -0.17
C SER A 21 21.15 -10.18 -0.61
N ILE A 22 20.02 -10.12 0.12
CA ILE A 22 18.97 -9.11 -0.03
C ILE A 22 19.52 -7.73 0.37
N MET A 23 20.12 -7.64 1.55
CA MET A 23 20.82 -6.45 2.04
C MET A 23 22.02 -6.10 1.16
N GLY A 24 22.72 -7.07 0.58
CA GLY A 24 23.84 -6.89 -0.33
C GLY A 24 23.41 -6.38 -1.71
N GLY A 25 22.23 -6.79 -2.18
CA GLY A 25 21.55 -6.18 -3.33
C GLY A 25 21.12 -4.74 -3.02
N LEU A 26 20.55 -4.50 -1.84
CA LEU A 26 20.20 -3.16 -1.35
C LEU A 26 21.45 -2.29 -1.08
N TYR A 27 22.57 -2.87 -0.63
CA TYR A 27 23.86 -2.20 -0.41
C TYR A 27 24.61 -1.96 -1.72
N ALA A 28 24.46 -2.81 -2.73
CA ALA A 28 24.91 -2.49 -4.08
C ALA A 28 24.11 -1.30 -4.66
N CYS A 29 22.86 -1.12 -4.22
CA CYS A 29 22.07 0.10 -4.45
C CYS A 29 22.48 1.29 -3.56
N GLN A 30 23.23 1.11 -2.47
CA GLN A 30 23.94 2.19 -1.76
C GLN A 30 25.15 2.75 -2.55
N ASN A 31 25.26 2.46 -3.84
CA ASN A 31 25.99 3.36 -4.70
C ASN A 31 25.21 4.69 -4.73
N PRO A 32 25.76 5.81 -4.22
CA PRO A 32 25.07 7.10 -4.25
C PRO A 32 24.73 7.54 -5.67
N GLN A 33 25.30 6.91 -6.71
CA GLN A 33 24.91 7.10 -8.11
C GLN A 33 23.64 6.33 -8.52
N VAL A 34 23.36 5.15 -7.95
CA VAL A 34 22.12 4.40 -8.16
C VAL A 34 20.98 5.04 -7.39
N LEU A 35 21.22 5.47 -6.14
CA LEU A 35 20.27 6.29 -5.39
C LEU A 35 20.04 7.67 -6.05
N ARG A 36 21.05 8.29 -6.69
CA ARG A 36 20.85 9.47 -7.54
C ARG A 36 19.99 9.18 -8.78
N LEU A 37 20.06 7.97 -9.34
CA LEU A 37 19.16 7.54 -10.43
C LEU A 37 17.71 7.32 -9.96
N VAL A 38 17.51 7.00 -8.69
CA VAL A 38 16.18 6.83 -8.06
C VAL A 38 15.62 8.16 -7.53
N LEU A 39 16.48 9.07 -7.04
CA LEU A 39 16.07 10.25 -6.25
C LEU A 39 16.47 11.61 -6.85
N CYS A 40 17.40 11.68 -7.81
CA CYS A 40 17.87 12.93 -8.44
C CYS A 40 17.66 12.96 -9.95
N ALA A 41 16.85 12.05 -10.46
CA ALA A 41 16.80 11.82 -11.89
C ALA A 41 15.65 12.61 -12.52
N GLU A 42 15.93 13.14 -13.71
CA GLU A 42 14.97 13.83 -14.59
C GLU A 42 13.61 13.11 -14.60
N ASP A 43 12.51 13.86 -14.80
CA ASP A 43 11.15 13.30 -14.86
C ASP A 43 11.11 11.99 -15.68
N GLY A 44 10.63 10.92 -15.03
CA GLY A 44 10.50 9.58 -15.61
C GLY A 44 11.78 8.74 -15.68
N ALA A 45 12.90 9.16 -15.10
CA ALA A 45 14.12 8.35 -15.08
C ALA A 45 14.02 7.09 -14.20
N PHE A 46 13.25 7.14 -13.11
CA PHE A 46 12.91 5.95 -12.32
C PHE A 46 12.08 4.96 -13.14
N GLN A 47 11.04 5.41 -13.85
CA GLN A 47 10.27 4.58 -14.78
C GLN A 47 11.16 4.00 -15.89
N LYS A 48 12.06 4.79 -16.49
CA LYS A 48 13.03 4.29 -17.48
C LYS A 48 13.96 3.22 -16.89
N TRP A 49 14.37 3.38 -15.63
CA TRP A 49 15.19 2.40 -14.93
C TRP A 49 14.41 1.11 -14.63
N LEU A 50 13.19 1.22 -14.10
CA LEU A 50 12.28 0.08 -13.92
C LEU A 50 12.04 -0.66 -15.25
N GLN A 51 11.82 0.08 -16.34
CA GLN A 51 11.61 -0.48 -17.66
C GLN A 51 12.86 -1.22 -18.19
N ARG A 52 14.06 -0.68 -17.98
CA ARG A 52 15.33 -1.34 -18.36
C ARG A 52 15.52 -2.64 -17.60
N ILE A 53 15.27 -2.62 -16.30
CA ILE A 53 15.41 -3.80 -15.45
C ILE A 53 14.36 -4.85 -15.79
N SER A 54 13.10 -4.45 -15.95
CA SER A 54 12.03 -5.33 -16.42
C SER A 54 12.38 -5.96 -17.78
N SER A 55 12.95 -5.17 -18.70
CA SER A 55 13.43 -5.68 -20.00
C SER A 55 14.58 -6.66 -19.86
N TYR A 56 15.55 -6.39 -18.99
CA TYR A 56 16.69 -7.27 -18.71
C TYR A 56 16.21 -8.61 -18.13
N ILE A 57 15.34 -8.54 -17.13
CA ILE A 57 14.70 -9.68 -16.48
C ILE A 57 13.94 -10.52 -17.53
N ALA A 58 13.07 -9.91 -18.33
CA ALA A 58 12.30 -10.61 -19.37
C ALA A 58 13.21 -11.28 -20.42
N GLN A 59 14.32 -10.64 -20.80
CA GLN A 59 15.27 -11.21 -21.75
C GLN A 59 16.05 -12.40 -21.14
N HIS A 60 16.48 -12.29 -19.88
CA HIS A 60 17.21 -13.36 -19.20
C HIS A 60 16.30 -14.54 -18.80
N LEU A 61 15.02 -14.28 -18.57
CA LEU A 61 14.04 -15.30 -18.17
C LEU A 61 13.35 -16.02 -19.31
N ARG A 62 13.36 -15.48 -20.53
CA ARG A 62 13.02 -16.29 -21.71
C ARG A 62 13.93 -17.51 -21.88
N ALA A 63 15.11 -17.52 -21.27
CA ALA A 63 16.06 -18.63 -21.33
C ALA A 63 15.96 -19.61 -20.14
N LYS A 64 15.25 -19.26 -19.05
CA LYS A 64 15.18 -20.07 -17.82
C LYS A 64 13.75 -20.04 -17.25
N SER A 65 13.22 -21.20 -16.84
CA SER A 65 11.98 -21.22 -16.05
C SER A 65 12.20 -20.52 -14.69
N TYR A 66 11.11 -20.05 -14.06
CA TYR A 66 11.19 -19.43 -12.72
C TYR A 66 11.83 -20.36 -11.68
N ALA A 67 11.57 -21.67 -11.77
CA ALA A 67 12.22 -22.70 -10.95
C ALA A 67 13.75 -22.81 -11.18
N GLY A 68 14.24 -22.36 -12.34
CA GLY A 68 15.67 -22.30 -12.66
C GLY A 68 16.37 -21.03 -12.16
N LEU A 69 15.66 -20.13 -11.47
CA LEU A 69 16.24 -18.94 -10.88
C LEU A 69 16.88 -19.23 -9.52
N THR A 70 18.04 -18.61 -9.31
CA THR A 70 18.66 -18.52 -7.99
C THR A 70 17.77 -17.73 -7.02
N THR A 71 17.96 -17.97 -5.72
CA THR A 71 17.25 -17.23 -4.66
C THR A 71 17.47 -15.72 -4.78
N PHE A 72 18.68 -15.29 -5.14
CA PHE A 72 19.00 -13.87 -5.35
C PHE A 72 18.20 -13.28 -6.51
N GLU A 73 18.15 -13.95 -7.66
CA GLU A 73 17.37 -13.49 -8.82
C GLU A 73 15.88 -13.37 -8.48
N ARG A 74 15.30 -14.33 -7.75
CA ARG A 74 13.90 -14.28 -7.29
C ARG A 74 13.65 -13.09 -6.36
N SER A 75 14.49 -12.88 -5.35
CA SER A 75 14.39 -11.74 -4.44
C SER A 75 14.53 -10.40 -5.17
N LEU A 76 15.41 -10.33 -6.15
CA LEU A 76 15.61 -9.13 -6.96
C LEU A 76 14.36 -8.81 -7.80
N ILE A 77 13.76 -9.81 -8.45
CA ILE A 77 12.49 -9.65 -9.18
C ILE A 77 11.37 -9.17 -8.26
N ARG A 78 11.22 -9.80 -7.08
CA ARG A 78 10.25 -9.41 -6.06
C ARG A 78 10.43 -7.94 -5.67
N PHE A 79 11.67 -7.52 -5.40
CA PHE A 79 11.98 -6.13 -5.04
C PHE A 79 11.61 -5.14 -6.15
N PHE A 80 11.85 -5.46 -7.42
CA PHE A 80 11.46 -4.58 -8.51
C PHE A 80 9.95 -4.50 -8.71
N ASN A 81 9.25 -5.62 -8.61
CA ASN A 81 7.79 -5.64 -8.68
C ASN A 81 7.19 -4.83 -7.53
N PHE A 82 7.77 -4.97 -6.34
CA PHE A 82 7.40 -4.18 -5.18
C PHE A 82 7.55 -2.68 -5.44
N LEU A 83 8.72 -2.23 -5.91
CA LEU A 83 8.96 -0.82 -6.22
C LEU A 83 8.04 -0.28 -7.32
N ASN A 84 7.83 -1.06 -8.40
CA ASN A 84 6.90 -0.72 -9.47
C ASN A 84 5.48 -0.53 -8.94
N THR A 85 5.04 -1.44 -8.07
CA THR A 85 3.72 -1.41 -7.46
C THR A 85 3.55 -0.22 -6.51
N LEU A 86 4.52 0.03 -5.64
CA LEU A 86 4.49 1.20 -4.75
C LEU A 86 4.45 2.52 -5.54
N SER A 87 5.23 2.61 -6.62
CA SER A 87 5.21 3.78 -7.49
C SER A 87 3.86 3.96 -8.17
N ALA A 88 3.27 2.86 -8.67
CA ALA A 88 1.95 2.88 -9.28
C ALA A 88 0.87 3.37 -8.29
N ILE A 89 0.90 2.87 -7.06
CA ILE A 89 -0.03 3.30 -5.99
C ILE A 89 0.15 4.79 -5.65
N ALA A 90 1.40 5.26 -5.57
CA ALA A 90 1.70 6.66 -5.28
C ALA A 90 1.20 7.61 -6.39
N LEU A 91 1.27 7.16 -7.65
CA LEU A 91 0.86 7.93 -8.82
C LEU A 91 -0.62 7.73 -9.21
N ASN A 92 -1.31 6.75 -8.63
CA ASN A 92 -2.64 6.30 -9.04
C ASN A 92 -2.69 5.74 -10.46
N GLU A 93 -1.58 5.16 -10.89
CA GLU A 93 -1.40 4.58 -12.22
C GLU A 93 -1.48 3.06 -12.13
N GLU A 94 -1.69 2.42 -13.28
CA GLU A 94 -1.59 0.96 -13.36
C GLU A 94 -0.11 0.53 -13.29
N PRO A 95 0.23 -0.54 -12.56
CA PRO A 95 1.58 -1.10 -12.59
C PRO A 95 1.99 -1.45 -14.02
N SER A 96 3.22 -1.09 -14.40
CA SER A 96 3.73 -1.39 -15.75
C SER A 96 3.60 -2.89 -16.07
N GLU A 97 2.91 -3.22 -17.18
CA GLU A 97 2.33 -4.53 -17.55
C GLU A 97 3.24 -5.77 -17.56
N ARG A 98 4.54 -5.65 -17.28
CA ARG A 98 5.44 -6.80 -17.33
C ARG A 98 5.50 -7.53 -15.99
N ARG A 99 4.36 -8.08 -15.59
CA ARG A 99 4.36 -9.20 -14.66
C ARG A 99 4.96 -10.36 -15.44
N MET A 100 6.08 -10.90 -14.97
CA MET A 100 6.27 -12.32 -15.20
C MET A 100 5.22 -12.96 -14.34
N ASP A 101 4.26 -13.62 -14.96
CA ASP A 101 3.30 -14.45 -14.25
C ASP A 101 4.13 -15.37 -13.36
N PHE A 102 4.24 -15.00 -12.09
CA PHE A 102 4.53 -15.97 -11.06
C PHE A 102 3.45 -16.99 -11.29
N GLU A 103 3.81 -18.25 -11.47
CA GLU A 103 2.86 -19.34 -11.30
C GLU A 103 2.36 -19.19 -9.87
N LEU A 104 1.35 -18.33 -9.69
CA LEU A 104 0.55 -18.19 -8.49
C LEU A 104 0.15 -19.63 -8.24
N SER A 105 0.72 -20.21 -7.19
CA SER A 105 0.38 -21.56 -6.78
C SER A 105 -1.11 -21.53 -6.48
N SER A 106 -1.90 -21.88 -7.48
CA SER A 106 -3.36 -21.79 -7.58
C SER A 106 -4.06 -22.79 -6.64
N SER A 107 -3.34 -23.25 -5.63
CA SER A 107 -3.82 -24.21 -4.67
C SER A 107 -3.22 -23.83 -3.33
N ARG A 108 -3.80 -22.80 -2.70
CA ARG A 108 -3.73 -22.64 -1.24
C ARG A 108 -4.16 -24.01 -0.66
N PRO A 109 -3.27 -24.76 0.01
CA PRO A 109 -3.68 -26.03 0.60
C PRO A 109 -4.81 -25.74 1.58
N ILE A 110 -5.91 -26.49 1.51
CA ILE A 110 -7.02 -26.40 2.47
C ILE A 110 -6.56 -26.82 3.88
N ALA A 111 -5.40 -27.48 3.98
CA ALA A 111 -4.79 -27.87 5.24
C ALA A 111 -3.99 -26.70 5.86
N PRO A 112 -4.05 -26.52 7.19
CA PRO A 112 -3.20 -25.57 7.92
C PRO A 112 -1.75 -26.08 7.92
N GLY A 113 -1.06 -25.83 6.81
CA GLY A 113 0.39 -25.95 6.72
C GLY A 113 1.02 -24.61 7.06
N THR A 114 2.17 -24.62 7.72
CA THR A 114 3.02 -23.44 7.89
C THR A 114 3.37 -22.86 6.52
N ILE A 115 2.83 -21.68 6.20
CA ILE A 115 3.12 -20.95 4.97
C ILE A 115 4.59 -20.47 5.05
N SER A 116 5.35 -20.65 3.97
CA SER A 116 6.73 -20.18 3.91
C SER A 116 6.80 -18.65 3.95
N ASP A 117 7.84 -18.10 4.54
CA ASP A 117 8.12 -16.66 4.50
C ASP A 117 8.17 -16.11 3.07
N GLU A 118 8.67 -16.88 2.11
CA GLU A 118 8.67 -16.48 0.70
C GLU A 118 7.25 -16.39 0.12
N ASP A 119 6.37 -17.34 0.48
CA ASP A 119 4.98 -17.35 0.01
C ASP A 119 4.21 -16.17 0.60
N ARG A 120 4.45 -15.82 1.87
CA ARG A 120 3.87 -14.62 2.51
C ARG A 120 4.27 -13.33 1.80
N ILE A 121 5.53 -13.22 1.39
CA ILE A 121 6.01 -12.07 0.62
C ILE A 121 5.32 -12.03 -0.74
N ASP A 122 5.21 -13.17 -1.43
CA ASP A 122 4.56 -13.24 -2.74
C ASP A 122 3.05 -12.93 -2.66
N ASP A 123 2.38 -13.38 -1.61
CA ASP A 123 0.97 -13.05 -1.31
C ASP A 123 0.79 -11.55 -1.05
N MET A 124 1.70 -10.94 -0.28
CA MET A 124 1.69 -9.48 -0.05
C MET A 124 1.90 -8.71 -1.35
N LEU A 125 2.88 -9.12 -2.18
CA LEU A 125 3.15 -8.46 -3.46
C LEU A 125 1.96 -8.59 -4.42
N SER A 126 1.32 -9.75 -4.45
CA SER A 126 0.11 -9.95 -5.24
C SER A 126 -1.05 -9.09 -4.74
N SER A 127 -1.19 -8.92 -3.43
CA SER A 127 -2.20 -8.05 -2.83
C SER A 127 -1.95 -6.58 -3.16
N LEU A 128 -0.70 -6.11 -3.10
CA LEU A 128 -0.34 -4.75 -3.49
C LEU A 128 -0.55 -4.48 -4.99
N ASP A 129 -0.22 -5.44 -5.86
CA ASP A 129 -0.47 -5.31 -7.31
C ASP A 129 -1.97 -5.19 -7.61
N GLN A 130 -2.78 -6.06 -6.98
CA GLN A 130 -4.23 -5.97 -7.09
C GLN A 130 -4.76 -4.63 -6.57
N TRP A 131 -4.23 -4.14 -5.44
CA TRP A 131 -4.58 -2.83 -4.91
C TRP A 131 -4.26 -1.71 -5.91
N ALA A 132 -3.06 -1.69 -6.49
CA ALA A 132 -2.65 -0.66 -7.45
C ALA A 132 -3.57 -0.60 -8.67
N ARG A 133 -3.89 -1.77 -9.26
CA ARG A 133 -4.81 -1.87 -10.41
C ARG A 133 -6.23 -1.42 -10.06
N LEU A 134 -6.74 -1.88 -8.92
CA LEU A 134 -8.06 -1.50 -8.43
C LEU A 134 -8.13 0.02 -8.18
N GLN A 135 -7.11 0.58 -7.52
CA GLN A 135 -7.02 2.02 -7.23
C GLN A 135 -7.02 2.85 -8.51
N SER A 136 -6.23 2.47 -9.52
CA SER A 136 -6.18 3.18 -10.80
C SER A 136 -7.55 3.19 -11.49
N ARG A 137 -8.22 2.03 -11.57
CA ARG A 137 -9.59 1.92 -12.11
C ARG A 137 -10.61 2.73 -11.32
N MET A 138 -10.50 2.76 -9.99
CA MET A 138 -11.35 3.58 -9.12
C MET A 138 -11.20 5.07 -9.42
N VAL A 139 -9.96 5.55 -9.61
CA VAL A 139 -9.69 6.95 -9.94
C VAL A 139 -10.20 7.30 -11.33
N GLU A 140 -9.92 6.46 -12.33
CA GLU A 140 -10.42 6.66 -13.70
C GLU A 140 -11.94 6.71 -13.75
N TRP A 141 -12.61 5.76 -13.09
CA TRP A 141 -14.06 5.71 -13.03
C TRP A 141 -14.65 6.96 -12.36
N ALA A 142 -14.07 7.40 -11.24
CA ALA A 142 -14.52 8.60 -10.54
C ALA A 142 -14.42 9.86 -11.43
N LEU A 143 -13.32 10.02 -12.17
CA LEU A 143 -13.14 11.13 -13.11
C LEU A 143 -14.16 11.09 -14.26
N LYS A 144 -14.40 9.91 -14.84
CA LYS A 144 -15.41 9.73 -15.90
C LYS A 144 -16.82 10.06 -15.39
N SER A 145 -17.18 9.56 -14.20
CA SER A 145 -18.48 9.80 -13.57
C SER A 145 -18.77 11.29 -13.35
N GLU A 146 -17.77 12.05 -12.90
CA GLU A 146 -17.93 13.50 -12.72
C GLU A 146 -18.12 14.25 -14.04
N ASN A 147 -17.37 13.86 -15.08
CA ASN A 147 -17.48 14.47 -16.40
C ASN A 147 -18.82 14.16 -17.07
N SER A 148 -19.31 12.92 -16.97
CA SER A 148 -20.62 12.52 -17.52
C SER A 148 -21.79 13.26 -16.86
N THR A 149 -21.65 13.66 -15.59
CA THR A 149 -22.68 14.45 -14.90
C THR A 149 -22.84 15.86 -15.52
N MET A 150 -21.82 16.38 -16.20
CA MET A 150 -21.82 17.74 -16.76
C MET A 150 -22.31 17.84 -18.22
N THR A 151 -22.36 16.74 -18.98
CA THR A 151 -22.46 16.79 -20.46
C THR A 151 -23.80 16.34 -21.06
N PHE A 152 -24.88 16.21 -20.28
CA PHE A 152 -26.21 15.84 -20.78
C PHE A 152 -26.78 16.87 -21.80
N ARG A 153 -26.46 16.69 -23.09
CA ARG A 153 -26.98 17.51 -24.21
C ARG A 153 -27.46 16.70 -25.43
N SER A 154 -27.41 15.37 -25.40
CA SER A 154 -27.97 14.47 -26.42
C SER A 154 -28.64 13.28 -25.71
N GLU A 155 -29.88 12.93 -26.06
CA GLU A 155 -30.77 12.13 -25.20
C GLU A 155 -30.59 10.60 -25.31
N ASP A 156 -30.28 10.04 -26.49
CA ASP A 156 -30.31 8.56 -26.68
C ASP A 156 -28.95 7.85 -26.47
N ASP A 157 -27.87 8.29 -27.15
CA ASP A 157 -26.55 7.63 -27.03
C ASP A 157 -25.95 7.78 -25.61
N ASN A 158 -26.30 8.87 -24.93
CA ASN A 158 -25.82 9.20 -23.59
C ASN A 158 -26.45 8.30 -22.50
N TYR A 159 -27.64 7.74 -22.74
CA TYR A 159 -28.29 6.85 -21.78
C TYR A 159 -27.58 5.50 -21.67
N ARG A 160 -27.17 4.94 -22.81
CA ARG A 160 -26.43 3.66 -22.85
C ARG A 160 -25.06 3.79 -22.20
N GLU A 161 -24.32 4.84 -22.54
CA GLU A 161 -23.00 5.11 -21.94
C GLU A 161 -23.11 5.32 -20.40
N ALA A 162 -24.16 6.01 -19.94
CA ALA A 162 -24.41 6.18 -18.51
C ALA A 162 -24.73 4.85 -17.79
N ILE A 163 -25.46 3.93 -18.44
CA ILE A 163 -25.69 2.59 -17.90
C ILE A 163 -24.38 1.80 -17.84
N GLU A 164 -23.61 1.77 -18.93
CA GLU A 164 -22.34 1.04 -19.00
C GLU A 164 -21.36 1.54 -17.93
N LEU A 165 -21.28 2.86 -17.73
CA LEU A 165 -20.46 3.46 -16.67
C LEU A 165 -20.95 3.05 -15.27
N ARG A 166 -22.26 2.98 -15.03
CA ARG A 166 -22.80 2.50 -13.75
C ARG A 166 -22.48 1.04 -13.50
N VAL A 167 -22.63 0.18 -14.51
CA VAL A 167 -22.29 -1.25 -14.42
C VAL A 167 -20.81 -1.40 -14.07
N GLN A 168 -19.92 -0.69 -14.77
CA GLN A 168 -18.49 -0.69 -14.46
C GLN A 168 -18.20 -0.26 -13.01
N GLY A 169 -18.92 0.74 -12.51
CA GLY A 169 -18.80 1.18 -11.12
C GLY A 169 -19.19 0.10 -10.12
N LEU A 170 -20.31 -0.60 -10.36
CA LEU A 170 -20.75 -1.71 -9.52
C LEU A 170 -19.75 -2.88 -9.53
N ASP A 171 -19.18 -3.21 -10.69
CA ASP A 171 -18.15 -4.25 -10.79
C ASP A 171 -16.90 -3.90 -9.96
N ILE A 172 -16.47 -2.64 -10.00
CA ILE A 172 -15.36 -2.14 -9.18
C ILE A 172 -15.68 -2.27 -7.67
N ILE A 173 -16.91 -1.95 -7.25
CA ILE A 173 -17.32 -2.08 -5.84
C ILE A 173 -17.35 -3.54 -5.39
N CYS A 174 -17.84 -4.46 -6.22
CA CYS A 174 -17.82 -5.89 -5.94
C CYS A 174 -16.38 -6.40 -5.76
N GLU A 175 -15.47 -6.00 -6.66
CA GLU A 175 -14.05 -6.35 -6.58
C GLU A 175 -13.37 -5.75 -5.34
N ALA A 176 -13.66 -4.49 -5.02
CA ALA A 176 -13.18 -3.83 -3.81
C ALA A 176 -13.63 -4.55 -2.53
N SER A 177 -14.88 -5.01 -2.49
CA SER A 177 -15.43 -5.74 -1.34
C SER A 177 -14.74 -7.10 -1.17
N ALA A 178 -14.57 -7.84 -2.26
CA ALA A 178 -13.87 -9.13 -2.25
C ALA A 178 -12.38 -8.96 -1.88
N PHE A 179 -11.74 -7.89 -2.37
CA PHE A 179 -10.36 -7.57 -2.05
C PHE A 179 -10.19 -7.19 -0.57
N GLN A 180 -11.09 -6.35 -0.03
CA GLN A 180 -11.08 -5.99 1.40
C GLN A 180 -11.21 -7.24 2.29
N ALA A 181 -12.13 -8.14 1.97
CA ALA A 181 -12.31 -9.38 2.71
C ALA A 181 -11.06 -10.26 2.69
N ARG A 182 -10.37 -10.36 1.55
CA ARG A 182 -9.11 -11.10 1.43
C ARG A 182 -7.98 -10.47 2.26
N VAL A 183 -7.84 -9.15 2.20
CA VAL A 183 -6.82 -8.44 3.00
C VAL A 183 -7.06 -8.63 4.50
N ILE A 184 -8.33 -8.68 4.94
CA ILE A 184 -8.68 -8.99 6.33
C ILE A 184 -8.30 -10.44 6.69
N ASP A 185 -8.59 -11.40 5.81
CA ASP A 185 -8.18 -12.81 5.99
C ASP A 185 -6.66 -12.95 6.12
N ASP A 186 -5.89 -12.28 5.25
CA ASP A 186 -4.43 -12.30 5.29
C ASP A 186 -3.90 -11.67 6.60
N LEU A 187 -4.49 -10.56 7.07
CA LEU A 187 -4.15 -9.97 8.37
C LEU A 187 -4.43 -10.91 9.55
N LEU A 188 -5.53 -11.66 9.51
CA LEU A 188 -5.86 -12.64 10.54
C LEU A 188 -4.81 -13.76 10.57
N GLN A 189 -4.39 -14.26 9.40
CA GLN A 189 -3.34 -15.27 9.31
C GLN A 189 -1.99 -14.75 9.83
N LEU A 190 -1.61 -13.52 9.49
CA LEU A 190 -0.37 -12.91 10.01
C LEU A 190 -0.38 -12.72 11.53
N SER A 191 -1.57 -12.54 12.12
CA SER A 191 -1.72 -12.40 13.57
C SER A 191 -1.45 -13.69 14.35
N GLU A 192 -1.43 -14.85 13.69
CA GLU A 192 -1.08 -16.13 14.32
C GLU A 192 0.42 -16.24 14.62
N GLU A 193 1.25 -15.48 13.91
CA GLU A 193 2.71 -15.43 14.09
C GLU A 193 3.22 -13.98 14.22
N PRO A 194 2.87 -13.28 15.32
CA PRO A 194 3.14 -11.86 15.47
C PRO A 194 4.63 -11.53 15.62
N ASP A 195 5.44 -12.50 16.06
CA ASP A 195 6.87 -12.33 16.28
C ASP A 195 7.72 -12.66 15.04
N SER A 196 7.12 -13.18 13.96
CA SER A 196 7.85 -13.41 12.72
C SER A 196 8.30 -12.08 12.13
N GLN A 197 9.60 -11.96 11.84
CA GLN A 197 10.17 -10.76 11.25
C GLN A 197 9.51 -10.42 9.91
N VAL A 198 9.13 -11.42 9.11
CA VAL A 198 8.42 -11.22 7.85
C VAL A 198 7.04 -10.64 8.12
N SER A 199 6.28 -11.22 9.05
CA SER A 199 4.97 -10.71 9.45
C SER A 199 5.04 -9.24 9.89
N VAL A 200 6.00 -8.89 10.74
CA VAL A 200 6.21 -7.50 11.20
C VAL A 200 6.49 -6.54 10.02
N CYS A 201 7.25 -6.97 9.02
CA CYS A 201 7.57 -6.15 7.84
C CYS A 201 6.40 -5.99 6.87
N ILE A 202 5.57 -7.02 6.67
CA ILE A 202 4.52 -7.00 5.63
C ILE A 202 3.15 -6.55 6.14
N THR A 203 2.83 -6.78 7.42
CA THR A 203 1.57 -6.37 8.06
C THR A 203 1.19 -4.90 7.82
N PRO A 204 2.14 -3.94 7.87
CA PRO A 204 1.83 -2.53 7.64
C PRO A 204 1.26 -2.25 6.25
N TYR A 205 1.67 -3.00 5.22
CA TYR A 205 1.17 -2.84 3.86
C TYR A 205 -0.31 -3.21 3.76
N TYR A 206 -0.75 -4.26 4.46
CA TYR A 206 -2.16 -4.67 4.48
C TYR A 206 -3.05 -3.64 5.19
N HIS A 207 -2.63 -3.14 6.36
CA HIS A 207 -3.36 -2.07 7.05
C HIS A 207 -3.40 -0.78 6.23
N TRP A 208 -2.30 -0.43 5.56
CA TRP A 208 -2.23 0.70 4.64
C TRP A 208 -3.17 0.52 3.45
N THR A 209 -3.23 -0.67 2.86
CA THR A 209 -4.16 -1.00 1.77
C THR A 209 -5.62 -0.84 2.18
N LEU A 210 -6.03 -1.34 3.36
CA LEU A 210 -7.39 -1.14 3.87
C LEU A 210 -7.73 0.34 4.04
N THR A 211 -6.77 1.10 4.56
CA THR A 211 -6.90 2.54 4.78
C THR A 211 -7.06 3.28 3.44
N GLY A 212 -6.18 3.00 2.49
CA GLY A 212 -6.21 3.58 1.14
C GLY A 212 -7.49 3.24 0.37
N LEU A 213 -7.97 1.99 0.45
CA LEU A 213 -9.21 1.55 -0.17
C LEU A 213 -10.41 2.34 0.33
N SER A 214 -10.54 2.48 1.65
CA SER A 214 -11.61 3.26 2.27
C SER A 214 -11.55 4.74 1.87
N HIS A 215 -10.34 5.32 1.80
CA HIS A 215 -10.16 6.70 1.33
C HIS A 215 -10.65 6.92 -0.10
N ARG A 216 -10.36 6.00 -1.01
CA ARG A 216 -10.82 6.10 -2.41
C ARG A 216 -12.33 6.05 -2.52
N LEU A 217 -13.00 5.29 -1.65
CA LEU A 217 -14.45 5.15 -1.62
C LEU A 217 -15.18 6.33 -0.97
N TYR A 218 -14.49 7.21 -0.21
CA TYR A 218 -15.07 8.47 0.25
C TYR A 218 -15.35 9.48 -0.87
N HIS A 219 -14.81 9.25 -2.06
CA HIS A 219 -15.05 10.14 -3.19
C HIS A 219 -16.55 10.24 -3.53
N LYS A 220 -17.07 11.45 -3.70
CA LYS A 220 -18.51 11.72 -3.88
C LYS A 220 -19.13 11.00 -5.09
N ALA A 221 -18.34 10.72 -6.13
CA ALA A 221 -18.79 10.03 -7.33
C ALA A 221 -19.41 8.65 -7.02
N TRP A 222 -18.89 7.92 -6.03
CA TRP A 222 -19.39 6.60 -5.67
C TRP A 222 -20.83 6.61 -5.14
N LYS A 223 -21.26 7.73 -4.54
CA LYS A 223 -22.64 7.88 -4.05
C LYS A 223 -23.67 7.83 -5.18
N THR A 224 -23.26 8.07 -6.42
CA THR A 224 -24.16 8.01 -7.60
C THR A 224 -24.64 6.59 -7.92
N LEU A 225 -23.94 5.56 -7.43
CA LEU A 225 -24.28 4.14 -7.66
C LEU A 225 -25.42 3.65 -6.76
N MET A 226 -25.78 4.40 -5.71
CA MET A 226 -26.87 4.06 -4.79
C MET A 226 -26.73 2.65 -4.16
N CYS A 227 -25.49 2.21 -3.94
CA CYS A 227 -25.17 0.95 -3.28
C CYS A 227 -24.41 1.20 -1.96
N GLU A 228 -24.38 0.17 -1.11
CA GLU A 228 -23.50 0.17 0.06
C GLU A 228 -22.04 0.07 -0.40
N LEU A 229 -21.18 0.93 0.14
CA LEU A 229 -19.77 0.97 -0.18
C LEU A 229 -18.98 0.23 0.91
N PRO A 230 -17.93 -0.54 0.56
CA PRO A 230 -17.07 -1.26 1.51
C PRO A 230 -16.10 -0.29 2.22
N VAL A 231 -16.65 0.78 2.82
CA VAL A 231 -15.91 1.81 3.55
C VAL A 231 -15.82 1.39 5.01
N MET A 232 -14.60 1.36 5.54
CA MET A 232 -14.43 1.12 6.98
C MET A 232 -15.01 2.29 7.80
N PRO A 233 -15.67 2.01 8.93
CA PRO A 233 -16.06 3.05 9.87
C PRO A 233 -14.86 3.91 10.29
N ALA A 234 -15.08 5.21 10.54
CA ALA A 234 -14.01 6.15 10.88
C ALA A 234 -13.14 5.69 12.07
N VAL A 235 -13.75 5.07 13.08
CA VAL A 235 -13.03 4.51 14.23
C VAL A 235 -12.08 3.38 13.81
N SER A 236 -12.56 2.47 12.96
CA SER A 236 -11.76 1.37 12.42
C SER A 236 -10.62 1.89 11.55
N LEU A 237 -10.91 2.86 10.67
CA LEU A 237 -9.93 3.48 9.78
C LEU A 237 -8.79 4.14 10.57
N HIS A 238 -9.14 4.94 11.58
CA HIS A 238 -8.19 5.53 12.50
C HIS A 238 -7.34 4.48 13.23
N GLN A 239 -7.96 3.39 13.69
CA GLN A 239 -7.24 2.29 14.33
C GLN A 239 -6.25 1.60 13.36
N GLN A 240 -6.64 1.36 12.11
CA GLN A 240 -5.73 0.80 11.10
C GLN A 240 -4.53 1.73 10.87
N ALA A 241 -4.75 3.04 10.80
CA ALA A 241 -3.69 4.03 10.64
C ALA A 241 -2.71 4.04 11.84
N LEU A 242 -3.23 3.99 13.08
CA LEU A 242 -2.42 3.92 14.29
C LEU A 242 -1.57 2.65 14.38
N VAL A 243 -2.16 1.50 14.04
CA VAL A 243 -1.43 0.22 14.01
C VAL A 243 -0.31 0.29 12.98
N THR A 244 -0.61 0.77 11.76
CA THR A 244 0.40 0.93 10.71
C THR A 244 1.54 1.84 11.15
N LEU A 245 1.23 3.00 11.76
CA LEU A 245 2.25 3.92 12.28
C LEU A 245 3.14 3.27 13.33
N SER A 246 2.55 2.49 14.25
CA SER A 246 3.30 1.82 15.32
C SER A 246 4.27 0.77 14.79
N TYR A 247 3.88 0.01 13.76
CA TYR A 247 4.81 -0.87 13.06
C TYR A 247 5.93 -0.11 12.37
N VAL A 248 5.61 0.96 11.65
CA VAL A 248 6.60 1.75 10.92
C VAL A 248 7.60 2.42 11.86
N GLU A 249 7.17 2.93 13.02
CA GLU A 249 8.07 3.45 14.05
C GLU A 249 9.00 2.35 14.61
N THR A 250 8.46 1.16 14.86
CA THR A 250 9.23 0.00 15.30
C THR A 250 10.28 -0.38 14.26
N LEU A 251 9.89 -0.49 12.99
CA LEU A 251 10.78 -0.81 11.88
C LEU A 251 11.83 0.30 11.64
N ALA A 252 11.44 1.57 11.76
CA ALA A 252 12.35 2.70 11.61
C ALA A 252 13.39 2.79 12.74
N SER A 253 13.04 2.33 13.95
CA SER A 253 13.94 2.34 15.12
C SER A 253 14.86 1.13 15.19
N GLN A 254 14.35 -0.07 14.87
CA GLN A 254 15.10 -1.32 14.98
C GLN A 254 16.00 -1.59 13.78
N SER A 255 15.68 -1.02 12.63
CA SER A 255 16.20 -1.50 11.36
C SER A 255 16.91 -0.38 10.58
N GLY A 256 18.07 -0.72 10.01
CA GLY A 256 18.78 0.11 9.04
C GLY A 256 18.14 0.10 7.65
N PHE A 257 16.97 -0.55 7.49
CA PHE A 257 16.27 -0.65 6.21
C PHE A 257 15.95 0.73 5.64
N ASP A 258 15.70 0.75 4.34
CA ASP A 258 15.23 1.92 3.62
C ASP A 258 13.83 2.29 4.13
N VAL A 259 13.77 3.08 5.20
CA VAL A 259 12.54 3.67 5.79
C VAL A 259 11.71 4.39 4.72
N ALA A 260 12.35 4.79 3.62
CA ALA A 260 11.73 5.30 2.42
C ALA A 260 10.67 4.36 1.80
N LEU A 261 10.79 3.03 1.95
CA LEU A 261 9.80 2.06 1.44
C LEU A 261 8.45 2.16 2.17
N TYR A 262 8.41 2.82 3.32
CA TYR A 262 7.21 3.10 4.10
C TYR A 262 6.74 4.56 3.96
N LEU A 263 7.51 5.40 3.25
CA LEU A 263 7.16 6.81 3.05
C LEU A 263 5.77 7.01 2.41
N PRO A 264 5.32 6.19 1.42
CA PRO A 264 3.98 6.31 0.84
C PRO A 264 2.85 6.19 1.86
N PHE A 265 3.10 5.60 3.03
CA PHE A 265 2.08 5.45 4.05
C PHE A 265 1.69 6.78 4.70
N ALA A 266 2.59 7.75 4.69
CA ALA A 266 2.39 9.03 5.34
C ALA A 266 1.17 9.79 4.80
N ASP A 267 0.81 9.62 3.52
CA ASP A 267 -0.34 10.32 2.93
C ASP A 267 -1.68 9.84 3.54
N PHE A 268 -1.94 8.53 3.54
CA PHE A 268 -3.19 8.00 4.11
C PHE A 268 -3.18 7.97 5.64
N ILE A 269 -2.09 7.51 6.26
CA ILE A 269 -2.00 7.46 7.73
C ILE A 269 -2.07 8.87 8.32
N GLY A 270 -1.31 9.81 7.75
CA GLY A 270 -1.23 11.17 8.29
C GLY A 270 -2.59 11.88 8.27
N ARG A 271 -3.44 11.63 7.27
CA ARG A 271 -4.81 12.16 7.19
C ARG A 271 -5.72 11.66 8.32
N GLU A 272 -5.44 10.48 8.84
CA GLU A 272 -6.23 9.87 9.91
C GLU A 272 -5.76 10.25 11.32
N MET A 273 -4.69 11.04 11.46
CA MET A 273 -4.19 11.51 12.75
C MET A 273 -5.07 12.66 13.28
N GLN A 274 -5.75 12.42 14.39
CA GLN A 274 -6.75 13.33 14.97
C GLN A 274 -6.17 14.20 16.08
N THR A 275 -5.15 13.69 16.80
CA THR A 275 -4.57 14.41 17.95
C THR A 275 -3.19 15.02 17.63
N PRO A 276 -2.78 16.11 18.31
CA PRO A 276 -1.45 16.68 18.13
C PRO A 276 -0.32 15.68 18.44
N THR A 277 -0.56 14.76 19.37
CA THR A 277 0.40 13.70 19.74
C THR A 277 0.62 12.74 18.57
N GLU A 278 -0.47 12.29 17.93
CA GLU A 278 -0.42 11.43 16.74
C GLU A 278 0.24 12.13 15.54
N GLN A 279 -0.11 13.39 15.31
CA GLN A 279 0.50 14.20 14.25
C GLN A 279 2.02 14.35 14.48
N THR A 280 2.43 14.59 15.73
CA THR A 280 3.85 14.67 16.10
C THR A 280 4.59 13.36 15.83
N ARG A 281 3.95 12.20 16.08
CA ARG A 281 4.52 10.89 15.76
C ARG A 281 4.79 10.71 14.27
N VAL A 282 3.83 11.07 13.40
CA VAL A 282 4.02 11.02 11.94
C VAL A 282 5.14 11.97 11.50
N LEU A 283 5.20 13.19 12.06
CA LEU A 283 6.28 14.14 11.76
C LEU A 283 7.66 13.61 12.20
N ALA A 284 7.74 12.93 13.35
CA ALA A 284 8.97 12.30 13.81
C ALA A 284 9.42 11.17 12.87
N PHE A 285 8.49 10.35 12.38
CA PHE A 285 8.77 9.36 11.34
C PHE A 285 9.35 10.01 10.06
N LEU A 286 8.70 11.06 9.54
CA LEU A 286 9.18 11.77 8.35
C LEU A 286 10.56 12.40 8.56
N GLU A 287 10.83 12.87 9.77
CA GLU A 287 12.14 13.41 10.14
C GLU A 287 13.23 12.32 10.14
N ILE A 288 12.92 11.11 10.60
CA ILE A 288 13.82 9.94 10.49
C ILE A 288 14.10 9.60 9.02
N VAL A 289 13.06 9.60 8.17
CA VAL A 289 13.23 9.36 6.72
C VAL A 289 14.13 10.43 6.10
N ARG A 290 13.90 11.71 6.44
CA ARG A 290 14.71 12.84 5.97
C ARG A 290 16.16 12.74 6.44
N SER A 291 16.41 12.39 7.70
CA SER A 291 17.76 12.27 8.26
C SER A 291 18.55 11.12 7.62
N ARG A 292 17.86 10.14 7.02
CA ARG A 292 18.45 9.07 6.22
C ARG A 292 18.72 9.45 4.76
N GLY A 293 18.50 10.71 4.38
CA GLY A 293 18.84 11.25 3.06
C GLY A 293 17.70 11.32 2.05
N PHE A 294 16.48 10.96 2.44
CA PHE A 294 15.31 10.98 1.57
C PHE A 294 14.56 12.32 1.67
N GLY A 295 14.97 13.28 0.83
CA GLY A 295 14.42 14.64 0.84
C GLY A 295 12.92 14.74 0.55
N LEU A 296 12.35 13.75 -0.15
CA LEU A 296 10.92 13.66 -0.47
C LEU A 296 10.02 13.70 0.78
N ALA A 297 10.55 13.29 1.95
CA ALA A 297 9.83 13.40 3.22
C ALA A 297 9.37 14.84 3.55
N ASN A 298 10.05 15.86 3.03
CA ASN A 298 9.64 17.26 3.21
C ASN A 298 8.35 17.58 2.44
N GLU A 299 8.11 16.96 1.28
CA GLU A 299 6.90 17.16 0.49
C GLU A 299 5.69 16.55 1.20
N TYR A 300 5.84 15.31 1.68
CA TYR A 300 4.83 14.66 2.53
C TYR A 300 4.53 15.48 3.79
N ARG A 301 5.59 15.97 4.47
CA ARG A 301 5.44 16.83 5.65
C ARG A 301 4.64 18.09 5.34
N LYS A 302 4.95 18.76 4.24
CA LYS A 302 4.25 19.98 3.80
C LYS A 302 2.77 19.68 3.54
N GLY A 303 2.47 18.64 2.76
CA GLY A 303 1.09 18.26 2.44
C GLY A 303 0.25 17.89 3.66
N LEU A 304 0.85 17.21 4.65
CA LEU A 304 0.17 16.89 5.91
C LEU A 304 -0.10 18.13 6.76
N LEU A 305 0.87 19.04 6.89
CA LEU A 305 0.68 20.29 7.64
C LEU A 305 -0.40 21.18 7.01
N GLU A 306 -0.46 21.22 5.67
CA GLU A 306 -1.53 21.92 4.95
C GLU A 306 -2.90 21.27 5.23
N THR A 307 -2.96 19.94 5.21
CA THR A 307 -4.20 19.19 5.48
C THR A 307 -4.69 19.41 6.91
N TRP A 308 -3.80 19.33 7.91
CA TRP A 308 -4.16 19.55 9.32
C TRP A 308 -4.46 21.02 9.62
N GLY A 309 -3.78 21.95 8.95
CA GLY A 309 -4.02 23.39 9.08
C GLY A 309 -5.35 23.84 8.46
N ALA A 310 -5.75 23.22 7.34
CA ALA A 310 -7.06 23.43 6.73
C ALA A 310 -8.21 22.87 7.59
N ALA A 311 -7.96 21.87 8.43
CA ALA A 311 -8.94 21.20 9.28
C ALA A 311 -9.27 21.96 10.59
N THR A 312 -9.36 23.30 10.57
CA THR A 312 -9.78 24.11 11.73
C THR A 312 -11.33 24.10 11.93
N PRO A 313 -11.87 24.40 13.13
CA PRO A 313 -12.73 23.53 13.95
C PRO A 313 -14.22 23.38 13.55
N VAL A 314 -14.60 23.75 12.33
CA VAL A 314 -16.01 23.62 11.90
C VAL A 314 -16.33 22.19 11.45
N GLU A 315 -15.39 21.49 10.82
CA GLU A 315 -15.60 20.11 10.37
C GLU A 315 -15.42 19.06 11.48
N MET A 316 -14.59 19.34 12.49
CA MET A 316 -14.43 18.42 13.64
C MET A 316 -15.71 18.34 14.50
N SER A 317 -16.47 19.44 14.60
CA SER A 317 -17.75 19.44 15.31
C SER A 317 -18.82 18.62 14.58
N GLN A 318 -18.82 18.61 13.24
CA GLN A 318 -19.75 17.78 12.46
C GLN A 318 -19.41 16.28 12.52
N LYS A 319 -18.12 15.91 12.53
CA LYS A 319 -17.73 14.50 12.68
C LYS A 319 -18.06 13.93 14.08
N LEU A 320 -18.00 14.75 15.13
CA LEU A 320 -18.41 14.35 16.49
C LEU A 320 -19.93 14.30 16.66
N LEU A 321 -20.68 15.25 16.09
CA LEU A 321 -22.16 15.28 16.19
C LEU A 321 -22.84 14.12 15.46
N ILE A 322 -22.24 13.57 14.40
CA ILE A 322 -22.79 12.40 13.68
C ILE A 322 -22.59 11.10 14.50
N CYS A 323 -21.57 11.04 15.38
CA CYS A 323 -21.35 9.90 16.26
C CYS A 323 -22.32 9.87 17.47
N ASP A 324 -22.76 11.02 17.98
CA ASP A 324 -23.66 11.08 19.14
C ASP A 324 -25.15 10.94 18.78
N ALA A 325 -25.55 11.28 17.55
CA ALA A 325 -26.95 11.16 17.11
C ALA A 325 -27.45 9.70 16.98
N SER A 326 -26.57 8.71 17.08
CA SER A 326 -26.90 7.27 16.99
C SER A 326 -27.19 6.61 18.35
N ARG A 327 -27.13 7.36 19.48
CA ARG A 327 -27.43 6.85 20.83
C ARG A 327 -28.52 7.70 21.50
N GLY A 328 -29.76 7.57 21.04
CA GLY A 328 -30.88 8.31 21.64
C GLY A 328 -32.26 7.83 21.20
N GLY A 329 -32.53 6.53 21.24
CA GLY A 329 -33.90 6.02 21.14
C GLY A 329 -34.63 6.14 22.50
N PRO A 330 -35.83 6.71 22.58
CA PRO A 330 -36.55 6.86 23.84
C PRO A 330 -37.09 5.50 24.31
N VAL A 331 -36.69 5.09 25.52
CA VAL A 331 -37.31 3.97 26.25
C VAL A 331 -38.67 4.42 26.75
N THR A 332 -39.73 3.98 26.08
CA THR A 332 -41.10 4.06 26.60
C THR A 332 -41.27 3.03 27.70
N LEU A 333 -41.13 3.48 28.96
CA LEU A 333 -41.55 2.74 30.13
C LEU A 333 -43.08 2.68 30.16
N GLY A 334 -43.62 1.49 29.92
CA GLY A 334 -45.02 1.16 30.20
C GLY A 334 -45.33 1.24 31.69
N ARG A 335 -46.52 1.73 32.02
CA ARG A 335 -47.14 1.60 33.33
C ARG A 335 -48.62 1.27 33.16
N GLY A 336 -49.04 0.23 33.89
CA GLY A 336 -50.30 0.17 34.65
C GLY A 336 -51.57 0.00 33.85
#